data_AF-A0A1G3ZLY3-F1
#
_entry.id   AF-A0A1G3ZLY3-F1
#
_cell.length_a   1.000
_cell.length_b   1.000
_cell.length_c   1.000
_cell.angle_alpha   90.00
_cell.angle_beta   90.00
_cell.angle_gamma   90.00
#
_symmetry.space_group_name_H-M   'P 1'
#
loop_
_entity.id
_entity.type
_entity.pdbx_description
1 polymer ?
#
loop_
_entity_poly.entity_id
_entity_poly.type
_entity_poly.pdbx_seq_one_letter_code
_entity_poly.pdbx_strand_id
1 'polypeptide(L)' 'MARVRRYGYVIEWFVGDHVPRHVHVYDSKGRLMGRLDVDHITGVEGWIPDRKLVKLVQELRDEGQL' A
#
# COMPACT_ATOMS: atom_id res chain seq x y z
N MET A 1 4.69 -10.13 8.83
CA MET A 1 4.18 -9.73 7.50
C MET A 1 2.66 -9.67 7.60
N ALA A 2 2.04 -8.61 7.10
CA ALA A 2 0.60 -8.40 7.12
C ALA A 2 0.07 -8.17 5.71
N ARG A 3 -1.22 -8.46 5.51
CA ARG A 3 -1.88 -8.42 4.21
C ARG A 3 -3.35 -8.04 4.37
N VAL A 4 -3.84 -7.18 3.49
CA VAL A 4 -5.27 -6.83 3.40
C VAL A 4 -5.75 -6.85 1.95
N ARG A 5 -6.99 -7.24 1.74
CA ARG A 5 -7.68 -7.15 0.45
C ARG A 5 -8.90 -6.26 0.59
N ARG A 6 -8.87 -5.08 -0.01
CA ARG A 6 -9.96 -4.09 0.03
C ARG A 6 -10.00 -3.31 -1.27
N TYR A 7 -11.17 -2.84 -1.68
CA TYR A 7 -11.35 -2.01 -2.87
C TYR A 7 -10.80 -2.58 -4.20
N GLY A 8 -10.57 -3.90 -4.26
CA GLY A 8 -10.01 -4.56 -5.45
C GLY A 8 -8.48 -4.58 -5.49
N TYR A 9 -7.80 -4.09 -4.45
CA TYR A 9 -6.35 -4.22 -4.26
C TYR A 9 -6.04 -5.30 -3.24
N VAL A 10 -4.84 -5.83 -3.34
CA VAL A 10 -4.17 -6.57 -2.26
C VAL A 10 -2.97 -5.73 -1.85
N ILE A 11 -2.88 -5.40 -0.56
CA ILE A 11 -1.76 -4.65 0.00
C ILE A 11 -1.02 -5.56 0.98
N GLU A 12 0.30 -5.63 0.84
CA GLU A 12 1.19 -6.44 1.68
C GLU A 12 2.32 -5.57 2.24
N TRP A 13 2.64 -5.74 3.52
CA TRP A 13 3.70 -5.00 4.21
C TRP A 13 4.37 -5.80 5.32
N PHE A 14 5.57 -5.39 5.70
CA PHE A 14 6.26 -5.98 6.85
C PHE A 14 5.93 -5.20 8.13
N VAL A 15 5.54 -5.94 9.18
CA VAL A 15 5.04 -5.35 10.44
C VAL A 15 6.16 -4.69 11.25
N GLY A 16 7.43 -4.97 10.92
CA GLY A 16 8.62 -4.38 11.56
C GLY A 16 9.50 -3.58 10.60
N ASP A 17 8.93 -2.97 9.55
CA ASP A 17 9.73 -2.29 8.53
C ASP A 17 10.54 -1.10 9.06
N HIS A 18 11.76 -0.98 8.53
CA HIS A 18 12.65 0.16 8.68
C HIS A 18 12.34 1.20 7.60
N VAL A 19 12.74 2.45 7.83
CA VAL A 19 12.50 3.56 6.90
C VAL A 19 13.30 3.33 5.59
N PRO A 20 12.74 3.59 4.40
CA PRO A 20 11.37 4.07 4.14
C PRO A 20 10.30 2.98 4.18
N ARG A 21 9.21 3.26 4.91
CA ARG A 21 8.07 2.35 5.03
C ARG A 21 7.31 2.34 3.71
N HIS A 22 7.21 1.18 3.10
CA HIS A 22 6.45 1.01 1.87
C HIS A 22 5.60 -0.24 1.89
N VAL A 23 4.51 -0.21 1.12
CA VAL A 23 3.66 -1.37 0.89
C VAL A 23 3.79 -1.86 -0.54
N HIS A 24 3.68 -3.17 -0.73
CA HIS A 24 3.49 -3.77 -2.05
C HIS A 24 2.01 -3.76 -2.39
N VAL A 25 1.67 -3.25 -3.58
CA VAL A 25 0.30 -3.14 -4.06
C VAL A 25 0.11 -4.04 -5.26
N TYR A 26 -0.87 -4.92 -5.17
CA TYR A 26 -1.26 -5.84 -6.23
C TYR A 26 -2.72 -5.61 -6.61
N ASP A 27 -3.07 -6.00 -7.83
CA ASP A 27 -4.46 -6.07 -8.26
C ASP A 27 -5.20 -7.25 -7.62
N SER A 28 -6.51 -7.31 -7.83
CA SER A 28 -7.36 -8.40 -7.35
C SER A 28 -6.95 -9.80 -7.84
N LYS A 29 -6.16 -9.90 -8.91
CA LYS A 29 -5.63 -11.15 -9.50
C LYS A 29 -4.22 -11.48 -8.99
N GLY A 30 -3.64 -10.64 -8.12
CA GLY A 30 -2.31 -10.82 -7.56
C GLY A 30 -1.17 -10.31 -8.46
N ARG A 31 -1.45 -9.50 -9.48
CA ARG A 31 -0.41 -8.88 -10.29
C ARG A 31 0.13 -7.66 -9.56
N LEU A 32 1.46 -7.57 -9.42
CA LEU A 32 2.10 -6.41 -8.82
C LEU A 32 1.82 -5.17 -9.66
N MET A 33 1.21 -4.17 -9.03
CA MET A 33 0.94 -2.87 -9.64
C MET A 33 2.07 -1.88 -9.34
N GLY A 34 2.61 -1.92 -8.11
CA GLY A 34 3.68 -1.03 -7.69
C GLY A 34 3.96 -1.13 -6.19
N ARG A 35 4.82 -0.23 -5.73
CA ARG A 35 5.11 -0.01 -4.31
C ARG A 35 4.71 1.41 -3.94
N LEU A 36 4.13 1.59 -2.76
CA LEU A 36 3.72 2.90 -2.25
C LEU A 36 4.50 3.23 -0.98
N ASP A 37 5.15 4.39 -0.95
CA ASP A 37 5.66 5.01 0.27
C ASP A 37 4.47 5.46 1.13
N VAL A 38 4.38 4.92 2.34
CA VAL A 38 3.24 5.16 3.25
C VAL A 38 3.33 6.52 3.92
N ASP A 39 4.54 7.04 4.12
CA ASP A 39 4.78 8.30 4.81
C ASP A 39 4.45 9.47 3.89
N HIS A 40 4.87 9.39 2.63
CA HIS A 40 4.66 10.43 1.62
C HIS A 40 3.40 10.22 0.77
N ILE A 41 2.81 9.03 0.78
CA ILE A 41 1.65 8.66 -0.04
C ILE A 41 1.96 8.85 -1.54
N THR A 42 3.16 8.40 -1.94
CA THR A 42 3.65 8.47 -3.32
C THR A 42 4.05 7.08 -3.80
N GLY A 43 3.92 6.83 -5.09
CA GLY A 43 4.43 5.60 -5.65
C GLY A 43 5.96 5.65 -5.77
N VAL A 44 6.59 4.51 -5.50
CA VAL A 44 8.02 4.31 -5.67
C VAL A 44 8.33 4.17 -7.17
N GLU A 45 9.52 4.60 -7.60
CA GLU A 45 10.00 4.48 -8.99
C GLU A 45 9.09 5.17 -10.03
N GLY A 46 8.45 6.28 -9.64
CA GLY A 46 7.61 7.08 -10.55
C GLY A 46 6.25 6.46 -10.83
N TRP A 47 5.86 5.40 -10.10
CA TRP A 47 4.51 4.88 -10.16
C TRP A 47 3.50 5.88 -9.59
N ILE A 48 2.34 6.01 -10.24
CA ILE A 48 1.30 6.95 -9.83
C ILE A 48 0.11 6.14 -9.29
N PRO A 49 -0.12 6.15 -7.96
CA PRO A 49 -1.29 5.49 -7.38
C PRO A 49 -2.57 6.25 -7.76
N ASP A 50 -3.65 5.52 -7.99
CA ASP A 50 -4.95 6.15 -8.17
C ASP A 50 -5.53 6.65 -6.83
N ARG A 51 -6.54 7.52 -6.91
CA ARG A 51 -7.19 8.11 -5.72
C ARG A 51 -7.82 7.08 -4.79
N LYS A 52 -8.27 5.93 -5.32
CA LYS A 52 -8.95 4.89 -4.55
C LYS A 52 -7.96 4.15 -3.66
N LEU A 53 -6.78 3.86 -4.20
CA LEU A 53 -5.67 3.30 -3.45
C LEU A 53 -5.13 4.26 -2.39
N VAL A 54 -4.99 5.55 -2.72
CA VAL A 54 -4.58 6.57 -1.74
C VAL A 54 -5.53 6.59 -0.55
N LYS A 55 -6.84 6.60 -0.81
CA LYS A 55 -7.87 6.53 0.24
C LYS A 55 -7.75 5.25 1.06
N LEU A 56 -7.51 4.11 0.42
CA LEU A 56 -7.32 2.83 1.11
C LEU A 56 -6.15 2.89 2.10
N VAL A 57 -5.00 3.41 1.67
CA VAL A 57 -3.82 3.48 2.55
C VAL A 57 -4.05 4.44 3.71
N GLN A 58 -4.76 5.55 3.50
CA GLN A 58 -5.17 6.44 4.58
C GLN A 58 -6.08 5.74 5.60
N GLU A 59 -7.12 5.03 5.15
CA GLU A 59 -7.99 4.26 6.04
C GLU A 59 -7.19 3.24 6.88
N LEU A 60 -6.24 2.53 6.27
CA LEU A 60 -5.41 1.55 6.98
C LEU A 60 -4.48 2.19 8.01
N ARG A 61 -3.99 3.42 7.77
CA ARG A 61 -3.23 4.21 8.75
C ARG A 61 -4.11 4.65 9.91
N ASP A 62 -5.31 5.15 9.62
CA ASP A 62 -6.29 5.57 10.64
C ASP A 62 -6.75 4.38 11.52
N GLU A 63 -6.81 3.18 10.93
CA GLU A 63 -7.09 1.91 11.62
C GLU A 63 -5.89 1.37 12.42
N GLY A 64 -4.71 1.99 12.34
CA GLY A 64 -3.48 1.54 13.01
C GLY A 64 -2.86 0.27 12.42
N GLN A 65 -3.22 -0.10 11.19
CA GLN A 65 -2.66 -1.26 10.49
C GLN A 65 -1.35 -0.92 9.76
N LEU A 66 -1.24 0.32 9.28
CA LEU A 66 -0.05 0.90 8.63
C LEU A 66 0.55 2.00 9.49
#